data_AF-B0P8V2-F1
#
_entry.id   AF-B0P8V2-F1
#
_cell.length_a   1.000
_cell.length_b   1.000
_cell.length_c   1.000
_cell.angle_alpha   90.00
_cell.angle_beta   90.00
_cell.angle_gamma   90.00
#
_symmetry.space_group_name_H-M   'P 1'
#
loop_
_entity.id
_entity.type
_entity.pdbx_description
1 polymer ?
#
loop_
_entity_poly.entity_id
_entity_poly.type
_entity_poly.pdbx_seq_one_letter_code
_entity_poly.pdbx_strand_id
1 'polypeptide(L)'
;MQAVIDGKASTRKPAPERPRPASRRVDLVIDIQERMCQSKGPTYERWAKIYNLRQMAGALQYLLENGLTDYEALAAKTTAADRVHTLAGELQAVEAELDKTGHLMGAVVDYAKTRPVFDGYKTARYSKKYLAQHEGELATYRAARATMNDILAGAKLPKMDALKKSHRELAKKKEALYADYRAAQRQMRELVAVKGNVEHLLGLTDGRENKAQER
;
A
#
# COMPACT_ATOMS: atom_id res chain seq x y z
N MET A 1 64.86 -26.74 -11.09
CA MET A 1 63.88 -26.49 -12.16
C MET A 1 63.21 -27.80 -12.57
N GLN A 2 62.40 -28.40 -11.71
CA GLN A 2 61.80 -29.73 -11.94
C GLN A 2 60.31 -29.71 -11.60
N ALA A 3 59.57 -28.73 -12.11
CA ALA A 3 58.13 -28.60 -11.84
C ALA A 3 57.32 -28.11 -13.05
N VAL A 4 57.90 -28.22 -14.26
CA VAL A 4 57.29 -27.67 -15.50
C VAL A 4 56.94 -28.77 -16.53
N ILE A 5 57.20 -30.06 -16.24
CA ILE A 5 57.04 -31.16 -17.23
C ILE A 5 55.86 -32.12 -16.91
N ASP A 6 55.01 -31.85 -15.92
CA ASP A 6 53.93 -32.80 -15.53
C ASP A 6 52.51 -32.41 -15.97
N GLY A 7 52.31 -31.39 -16.81
CA GLY A 7 51.02 -31.15 -17.47
C GLY A 7 49.79 -30.99 -16.55
N LYS A 8 49.99 -30.74 -15.25
CA LYS A 8 48.90 -30.45 -14.30
C LYS A 8 48.61 -28.97 -14.31
N ALA A 9 47.64 -28.57 -15.12
CA ALA A 9 46.99 -27.28 -14.97
C ALA A 9 46.55 -27.13 -13.51
N SER A 10 47.01 -26.08 -12.84
CA SER A 10 46.50 -25.67 -11.53
C SER A 10 44.98 -25.56 -11.66
N THR A 11 44.26 -26.46 -10.98
CA THR A 11 42.80 -26.47 -10.96
C THR A 11 42.35 -25.21 -10.24
N ARG A 12 42.15 -24.14 -11.01
CA ARG A 12 41.53 -22.91 -10.52
C ARG A 12 40.16 -23.30 -9.98
N LYS A 13 40.00 -23.25 -8.65
CA LYS A 13 38.72 -23.52 -7.99
C LYS A 13 37.63 -22.70 -8.69
N PRO A 14 36.46 -23.28 -9.02
CA PRO A 14 35.36 -22.50 -9.55
C PRO A 14 35.03 -21.39 -8.54
N ALA A 15 34.92 -20.16 -9.03
CA ALA A 15 34.50 -19.06 -8.20
C ALA A 15 33.12 -19.41 -7.59
N PRO A 16 32.86 -19.08 -6.32
CA PRO A 16 31.56 -19.34 -5.72
C PRO A 16 30.48 -18.68 -6.59
N GLU A 17 29.48 -19.47 -6.96
CA GLU A 17 28.35 -19.01 -7.75
C GLU A 17 27.70 -17.86 -6.97
N ARG A 18 27.85 -16.63 -7.49
CA ARG A 18 27.21 -15.48 -6.86
C ARG A 18 25.72 -15.75 -6.89
N PRO A 19 24.99 -15.59 -5.77
CA PRO A 19 23.55 -15.73 -5.79
C PRO A 19 23.00 -14.87 -6.92
N ARG A 20 22.16 -15.45 -7.78
CA ARG A 20 21.49 -14.67 -8.83
C ARG A 20 20.88 -13.45 -8.15
N PRO A 21 21.22 -12.23 -8.58
CA PRO A 21 20.60 -11.05 -7.99
C PRO A 21 19.09 -11.25 -8.10
N ALA A 22 18.37 -11.04 -6.99
CA ALA A 22 16.91 -11.03 -7.01
C ALA A 22 16.44 -10.21 -8.21
N SER A 23 15.35 -10.63 -8.87
CA SER A 23 14.81 -9.94 -10.05
C SER A 23 14.81 -8.44 -9.76
N ARG A 24 15.69 -7.73 -10.49
CA ARG A 24 15.92 -6.32 -10.23
C ARG A 24 14.70 -5.60 -10.75
N ARG A 25 14.02 -4.88 -9.85
CA ARG A 25 12.84 -4.10 -10.21
C ARG A 25 13.19 -3.12 -11.32
N VAL A 26 12.26 -2.96 -12.25
CA VAL A 26 12.38 -1.98 -13.33
C VAL A 26 11.93 -0.62 -12.78
N ASP A 27 12.86 0.33 -12.80
CA ASP A 27 12.64 1.74 -12.49
C ASP A 27 12.67 2.56 -13.79
N LEU A 28 12.15 3.79 -13.74
CA LEU A 28 12.16 4.69 -14.89
C LEU A 28 13.61 5.09 -15.26
N VAL A 29 13.88 5.08 -16.56
CA VAL A 29 15.09 5.65 -17.18
C VAL A 29 15.24 7.14 -16.83
N ILE A 30 16.49 7.58 -16.66
CA ILE A 30 16.83 8.97 -16.33
C ILE A 30 16.93 9.79 -17.62
N ASP A 31 16.26 10.93 -17.68
CA ASP A 31 16.57 11.96 -18.68
C ASP A 31 17.95 12.56 -18.38
N ILE A 32 18.93 12.15 -19.18
CA ILE A 32 20.32 12.56 -18.99
C ILE A 32 20.47 14.04 -19.34
N GLN A 33 19.78 14.54 -20.37
CA GLN A 33 19.95 15.92 -20.83
C GLN A 33 19.44 16.90 -19.79
N GLU A 34 18.22 16.68 -19.27
CA GLU A 34 17.64 17.49 -18.20
C GLU A 34 18.54 17.51 -16.95
N ARG A 35 19.09 16.36 -16.57
CA ARG A 35 19.98 16.27 -15.40
C ARG A 35 21.31 16.97 -15.63
N MET A 36 21.85 16.97 -16.85
CA MET A 36 23.07 17.71 -17.17
C MET A 36 22.84 19.23 -17.11
N CYS A 37 21.66 19.73 -17.49
CA CYS A 37 21.27 21.14 -17.31
C CYS A 37 21.24 21.56 -15.82
N GLN A 38 21.02 20.63 -14.90
CA GLN A 38 21.01 20.85 -13.45
C GLN A 38 22.42 20.80 -12.81
N SER A 39 23.50 21.08 -13.56
CA SER A 39 24.89 21.12 -13.10
C SER A 39 25.50 19.77 -12.67
N LYS A 40 25.07 18.66 -13.28
CA LYS A 40 25.70 17.34 -13.07
C LYS A 40 26.97 17.19 -13.91
N GLY A 41 27.99 16.54 -13.35
CA GLY A 41 29.30 16.38 -14.00
C GLY A 41 29.40 15.17 -14.94
N PRO A 42 30.46 15.08 -15.78
CA PRO A 42 30.64 14.00 -16.78
C PRO A 42 30.61 12.57 -16.21
N THR A 43 31.04 12.41 -14.96
CA THR A 43 30.99 11.11 -14.24
C THR A 43 29.56 10.64 -14.03
N TYR A 44 28.63 11.56 -13.76
CA TYR A 44 27.22 11.26 -13.58
C TYR A 44 26.57 10.82 -14.89
N GLU A 45 26.91 11.48 -16.00
CA GLU A 45 26.43 11.13 -17.34
C GLU A 45 26.78 9.68 -17.70
N ARG A 46 28.05 9.28 -17.49
CA ARG A 46 28.50 7.91 -17.75
C ARG A 46 27.78 6.89 -16.87
N TRP A 47 27.55 7.22 -15.60
CA TRP A 47 26.77 6.37 -14.70
C TRP A 47 25.31 6.26 -15.14
N ALA A 48 24.67 7.37 -15.52
CA ALA A 48 23.28 7.42 -15.96
C ALA A 48 23.06 6.62 -17.25
N LYS A 49 24.01 6.69 -18.21
CA LYS A 49 23.97 5.84 -19.42
C LYS A 49 23.96 4.35 -19.09
N ILE A 50 24.87 3.90 -18.21
CA ILE A 50 24.94 2.50 -17.77
C ILE A 50 23.68 2.10 -17.00
N TYR A 51 23.14 3.01 -16.17
CA TYR A 51 21.90 2.80 -15.44
C TYR A 51 20.71 2.62 -16.37
N ASN A 52 20.52 3.53 -17.33
CA ASN A 52 19.44 3.49 -18.30
C ASN A 52 19.46 2.21 -19.14
N LEU A 53 20.64 1.79 -19.61
CA LEU A 53 20.81 0.52 -20.32
C LEU A 53 20.36 -0.68 -19.48
N ARG A 54 20.63 -0.67 -18.17
CA ARG A 54 20.17 -1.73 -17.25
C ARG A 54 18.66 -1.70 -17.06
N GLN A 55 18.05 -0.52 -16.96
CA GLN A 55 16.60 -0.39 -16.83
C GLN A 55 15.87 -0.82 -18.10
N MET A 56 16.40 -0.48 -19.28
CA MET A 56 15.87 -0.93 -20.57
C MET A 56 15.96 -2.45 -20.73
N ALA A 57 17.11 -3.05 -20.38
CA ALA A 57 17.26 -4.50 -20.39
C ALA A 57 16.28 -5.19 -19.42
N GLY A 58 16.08 -4.61 -18.23
CA GLY A 58 15.09 -5.10 -17.27
C GLY A 58 13.65 -4.98 -17.79
N ALA A 59 13.31 -3.88 -18.46
CA ALA A 59 11.99 -3.69 -19.07
C ALA A 59 11.71 -4.74 -20.16
N LEU A 60 12.68 -4.98 -21.06
CA LEU A 60 12.56 -6.02 -22.09
C LEU A 60 12.41 -7.41 -21.48
N GLN A 61 13.18 -7.73 -20.44
CA GLN A 61 13.06 -8.99 -19.72
C GLN A 61 11.66 -9.15 -19.10
N TYR A 62 11.15 -8.10 -18.46
CA TYR A 62 9.81 -8.12 -17.87
C TYR A 62 8.72 -8.40 -18.91
N LEU A 63 8.82 -7.78 -20.09
CA LEU A 63 7.86 -8.01 -21.18
C LEU A 63 7.88 -9.47 -21.65
N LEU A 64 9.07 -10.05 -21.81
CA LEU A 64 9.23 -11.45 -22.20
C LEU A 64 8.66 -12.42 -21.15
N GLU A 65 8.95 -12.19 -19.87
CA GLU A 65 8.47 -13.03 -18.77
C GLU A 65 6.94 -13.00 -18.62
N ASN A 66 6.31 -11.88 -18.95
CA ASN A 66 4.86 -11.68 -18.83
C ASN A 66 4.09 -11.89 -20.13
N GLY A 67 4.77 -12.31 -21.22
CA GLY A 67 4.16 -12.48 -22.55
C GLY A 67 3.58 -11.20 -23.14
N LEU A 68 4.09 -10.04 -22.72
CA LEU A 68 3.66 -8.72 -23.16
C LEU A 68 4.45 -8.29 -24.39
N THR A 69 4.23 -8.98 -25.51
CA THR A 69 4.90 -8.66 -26.78
C THR A 69 4.24 -7.52 -27.55
N ASP A 70 3.03 -7.13 -27.17
CA ASP A 70 2.27 -6.06 -27.80
C ASP A 70 2.18 -4.81 -26.91
N TYR A 71 2.38 -3.65 -27.53
CA TYR A 71 2.35 -2.35 -26.84
C TYR A 71 0.94 -2.00 -26.39
N GLU A 72 -0.10 -2.33 -27.16
CA GLU A 72 -1.49 -2.06 -26.72
C GLU A 72 -1.86 -2.92 -25.52
N ALA A 73 -1.43 -4.18 -25.48
CA ALA A 73 -1.60 -5.05 -24.31
C ALA A 73 -0.89 -4.49 -23.05
N LEU A 74 0.30 -3.91 -23.21
CA LEU A 74 1.01 -3.24 -22.11
C LEU A 74 0.27 -1.97 -21.66
N ALA A 75 -0.17 -1.14 -22.62
CA ALA A 75 -0.92 0.08 -22.35
C ALA A 75 -2.22 -0.23 -21.60
N ALA A 76 -3.00 -1.20 -22.07
CA ALA A 76 -4.24 -1.64 -21.44
C ALA A 76 -4.02 -2.14 -20.00
N LYS A 77 -2.96 -2.92 -19.75
CA LYS A 77 -2.63 -3.37 -18.38
C LYS A 77 -2.20 -2.25 -17.45
N THR A 78 -1.49 -1.24 -17.95
CA THR A 78 -1.12 -0.06 -17.13
C THR A 78 -2.29 0.85 -16.82
N THR A 79 -3.27 0.94 -17.73
CA THR A 79 -4.51 1.72 -17.51
C THR A 79 -5.53 0.96 -16.68
N ALA A 80 -5.45 -0.37 -16.62
CA ALA A 80 -6.25 -1.23 -15.75
C ALA A 80 -5.80 -1.09 -14.28
N ALA A 81 -6.04 0.09 -13.71
CA ALA A 81 -5.85 0.37 -12.28
C ALA A 81 -6.90 -0.31 -11.39
N ASP A 82 -7.82 -1.08 -11.99
CA ASP A 82 -8.98 -1.71 -11.37
C ASP A 82 -8.59 -2.49 -10.11
N ARG A 83 -7.54 -3.33 -10.17
CA ARG A 83 -7.15 -4.15 -9.01
C ARG A 83 -6.67 -3.32 -7.82
N VAL A 84 -5.99 -2.20 -8.06
CA VAL A 84 -5.53 -1.32 -6.98
C VAL A 84 -6.72 -0.55 -6.40
N HIS A 85 -7.61 -0.07 -7.26
CA HIS A 85 -8.81 0.66 -6.85
C HIS A 85 -9.81 -0.24 -6.09
N THR A 86 -10.02 -1.48 -6.54
CA THR A 86 -10.89 -2.44 -5.84
C THR A 86 -10.32 -2.77 -4.46
N LEU A 87 -9.04 -3.11 -4.36
CA LEU A 87 -8.39 -3.38 -3.08
C LEU A 87 -8.40 -2.17 -2.14
N ALA A 88 -8.25 -0.95 -2.67
CA ALA A 88 -8.38 0.27 -1.87
C ALA A 88 -9.80 0.46 -1.33
N GLY A 89 -10.83 0.20 -2.15
CA GLY A 89 -12.22 0.26 -1.73
C GLY A 89 -12.56 -0.79 -0.67
N GLU A 90 -12.09 -2.03 -0.86
CA GLU A 90 -12.24 -3.11 0.13
C GLU A 90 -11.54 -2.77 1.45
N LEU A 91 -10.33 -2.22 1.39
CA LEU A 91 -9.59 -1.80 2.58
C LEU A 91 -10.36 -0.71 3.34
N GLN A 92 -10.85 0.32 2.62
CA GLN A 92 -11.63 1.39 3.22
C GLN A 92 -12.93 0.87 3.86
N ALA A 93 -13.61 -0.08 3.22
CA ALA A 93 -14.80 -0.71 3.76
C ALA A 93 -14.50 -1.48 5.07
N VAL A 94 -13.44 -2.27 5.10
CA VAL A 94 -13.02 -3.02 6.30
C VAL A 94 -12.58 -2.08 7.42
N GLU A 95 -11.90 -0.97 7.10
CA GLU A 95 -11.54 0.06 8.08
C GLU A 95 -12.78 0.73 8.67
N ALA A 96 -13.76 1.09 7.84
CA ALA A 96 -15.02 1.64 8.32
C ALA A 96 -15.80 0.66 9.20
N GLU A 97 -15.78 -0.65 8.88
CA GLU A 97 -16.37 -1.69 9.74
C GLU A 97 -15.62 -1.85 11.06
N LEU A 98 -14.28 -1.81 11.05
CA LEU A 98 -13.47 -1.82 12.27
C LEU A 98 -13.81 -0.64 13.18
N ASP A 99 -13.86 0.57 12.64
CA ASP A 99 -14.17 1.77 13.42
C ASP A 99 -15.59 1.70 14.00
N LYS A 100 -16.58 1.26 13.19
CA LYS A 100 -17.95 1.03 13.67
C LYS A 100 -18.00 0.00 14.80
N THR A 101 -17.31 -1.13 14.66
CA THR A 101 -17.29 -2.16 15.73
C THR A 101 -16.59 -1.67 16.99
N GLY A 102 -15.49 -0.91 16.85
CA GLY A 102 -14.79 -0.27 17.98
C GLY A 102 -15.66 0.74 18.72
N HIS A 103 -16.33 1.65 18.00
CA HIS A 103 -17.26 2.61 18.58
C HIS A 103 -18.44 1.92 19.29
N LEU A 104 -19.00 0.86 18.69
CA LEU A 104 -20.07 0.09 19.31
C LEU A 104 -19.59 -0.58 20.61
N MET A 105 -18.39 -1.18 20.61
CA MET A 105 -17.82 -1.78 21.82
C MET A 105 -17.62 -0.74 22.93
N GLY A 106 -17.07 0.43 22.59
CA GLY A 106 -16.90 1.55 23.52
C GLY A 106 -18.24 2.01 24.12
N ALA A 107 -19.23 2.26 23.26
CA ALA A 107 -20.56 2.69 23.69
C ALA A 107 -21.24 1.66 24.61
N VAL A 108 -21.09 0.36 24.35
CA VAL A 108 -21.63 -0.69 25.23
C VAL A 108 -20.98 -0.66 26.61
N VAL A 109 -19.66 -0.44 26.68
CA VAL A 109 -18.93 -0.32 27.95
C VAL A 109 -19.36 0.93 28.72
N ASP A 110 -19.44 2.07 28.04
CA ASP A 110 -19.85 3.34 28.66
C ASP A 110 -21.29 3.29 29.14
N TYR A 111 -22.18 2.68 28.36
CA TYR A 111 -23.55 2.41 28.76
C TYR A 111 -23.61 1.53 30.01
N ALA A 112 -22.83 0.45 30.06
CA ALA A 112 -22.81 -0.43 31.23
C ALA A 112 -22.30 0.27 32.50
N LYS A 113 -21.29 1.14 32.38
CA LYS A 113 -20.72 1.91 33.50
C LYS A 113 -21.66 2.99 34.03
N THR A 114 -22.37 3.68 33.13
CA THR A 114 -23.20 4.84 33.46
C THR A 114 -24.66 4.48 33.76
N ARG A 115 -25.08 3.24 33.47
CA ARG A 115 -26.43 2.76 33.74
C ARG A 115 -26.82 2.80 35.23
N PRO A 116 -25.99 2.38 36.20
CA PRO A 116 -26.33 2.48 37.61
C PRO A 116 -26.58 3.93 38.07
N VAL A 117 -25.85 4.88 37.51
CA VAL A 117 -26.01 6.32 37.78
C VAL A 117 -27.36 6.81 37.23
N PHE A 118 -27.72 6.39 36.02
CA PHE A 118 -29.03 6.69 35.45
C PHE A 118 -30.17 6.06 36.26
N ASP A 119 -30.00 4.82 36.74
CA ASP A 119 -30.98 4.16 37.60
C ASP A 119 -31.13 4.91 38.95
N GLY A 120 -30.02 5.39 39.53
CA GLY A 120 -30.00 6.28 40.70
C GLY A 120 -30.69 7.63 40.46
N TYR A 121 -30.55 8.20 39.25
CA TYR A 121 -31.26 9.41 38.87
C TYR A 121 -32.78 9.21 38.81
N LYS A 122 -33.22 8.03 38.34
CA LYS A 122 -34.63 7.65 38.30
C LYS A 122 -35.20 7.45 39.71
N THR A 123 -34.47 6.80 40.62
CA THR A 123 -34.92 6.62 42.01
C THR A 123 -34.97 7.94 42.78
N ALA A 124 -34.06 8.87 42.48
CA ALA A 124 -34.06 10.24 43.00
C ALA A 124 -35.16 11.14 42.39
N ARG A 125 -36.13 10.58 41.66
CA ARG A 125 -37.24 11.29 40.99
C ARG A 125 -36.76 12.46 40.13
N TYR A 126 -35.65 12.29 39.41
CA TYR A 126 -35.11 13.32 38.52
C TYR A 126 -34.75 14.63 39.25
N SER A 127 -34.22 14.52 40.47
CA SER A 127 -33.81 15.67 41.28
C SER A 127 -32.70 16.49 40.60
N LYS A 128 -32.86 17.82 40.59
CA LYS A 128 -31.85 18.77 40.08
C LYS A 128 -30.50 18.64 40.82
N LYS A 129 -30.51 18.30 42.11
CA LYS A 129 -29.28 18.10 42.90
C LYS A 129 -28.47 16.90 42.39
N TYR A 130 -29.16 15.82 42.03
CA TYR A 130 -28.52 14.62 41.50
C TYR A 130 -27.98 14.87 40.07
N LEU A 131 -28.74 15.60 39.25
CA LEU A 131 -28.30 15.99 37.92
C LEU A 131 -26.99 16.77 37.99
N ALA A 132 -26.89 17.78 38.86
CA ALA A 132 -25.68 18.60 39.01
C ALA A 132 -24.45 17.78 39.49
N GLN A 133 -24.67 16.72 40.27
CA GLN A 133 -23.59 15.85 40.76
C GLN A 133 -23.12 14.83 39.71
N HIS A 134 -24.02 14.36 38.85
CA HIS A 134 -23.77 13.27 37.90
C HIS A 134 -23.92 13.70 36.43
N GLU A 135 -23.78 14.99 36.13
CA GLU A 135 -24.07 15.55 34.81
C GLU A 135 -23.24 14.89 33.70
N GLY A 136 -21.93 14.73 33.93
CA GLY A 136 -21.03 14.09 32.98
C GLY A 136 -21.37 12.63 32.72
N GLU A 137 -21.70 11.87 33.77
CA GLU A 137 -22.06 10.44 33.66
C GLU A 137 -23.41 10.27 32.93
N LEU A 138 -24.38 11.14 33.18
CA LEU A 138 -25.66 11.17 32.49
C LEU A 138 -25.53 11.61 31.02
N ALA A 139 -24.61 12.53 30.71
CA ALA A 139 -24.29 12.91 29.34
C ALA A 139 -23.66 11.73 28.59
N THR A 140 -22.68 11.06 29.19
CA THR A 140 -22.05 9.86 28.63
C THR A 140 -23.07 8.74 28.41
N TYR A 141 -24.00 8.52 29.33
CA TYR A 141 -25.09 7.55 29.17
C TYR A 141 -25.95 7.86 27.92
N ARG A 142 -26.35 9.12 27.74
CA ARG A 142 -27.15 9.56 26.59
C ARG A 142 -26.39 9.40 25.28
N ALA A 143 -25.12 9.81 25.27
CA ALA A 143 -24.25 9.67 24.10
C ALA A 143 -24.06 8.19 23.72
N ALA A 144 -23.73 7.33 24.69
CA ALA A 144 -23.58 5.90 24.47
C ALA A 144 -24.85 5.26 23.90
N ARG A 145 -26.03 5.64 24.43
CA ARG A 145 -27.31 5.17 23.92
C ARG A 145 -27.60 5.65 22.49
N ALA A 146 -27.27 6.91 22.16
CA ALA A 146 -27.41 7.44 20.82
C ALA A 146 -26.50 6.69 19.84
N THR A 147 -25.22 6.55 20.14
CA THR A 147 -24.25 5.82 19.31
C THR A 147 -24.67 4.37 19.06
N MET A 148 -25.16 3.67 20.09
CA MET A 148 -25.66 2.30 19.93
C MET A 148 -26.88 2.25 19.01
N ASN A 149 -27.82 3.19 19.12
CA ASN A 149 -28.99 3.26 18.25
C ASN A 149 -28.61 3.57 16.79
N ASP A 150 -27.69 4.51 16.58
CA ASP A 150 -27.23 4.94 15.26
C ASP A 150 -26.49 3.81 14.53
N ILE A 151 -25.63 3.08 15.24
CA ILE A 151 -24.84 1.98 14.64
C ILE A 151 -25.71 0.74 14.41
N LEU A 152 -26.61 0.40 15.35
CA LEU A 152 -27.44 -0.81 15.23
C LEU A 152 -28.68 -0.59 14.35
N ALA A 153 -29.14 0.65 14.16
CA ALA A 153 -30.34 0.99 13.39
C ALA A 153 -31.57 0.12 13.76
N GLY A 154 -31.75 -0.18 15.05
CA GLY A 154 -32.84 -1.03 15.56
C GLY A 154 -32.53 -2.53 15.59
N ALA A 155 -31.35 -2.96 15.15
CA ALA A 155 -30.89 -4.34 15.27
C ALA A 155 -30.58 -4.70 16.72
N LYS A 156 -30.64 -6.00 17.03
CA LYS A 156 -30.33 -6.52 18.37
C LYS A 156 -28.84 -6.36 18.66
N LEU A 157 -28.52 -5.83 19.84
CA LEU A 157 -27.13 -5.73 20.31
C LEU A 157 -26.48 -7.12 20.39
N PRO A 158 -25.37 -7.36 19.65
CA PRO A 158 -24.62 -8.61 19.77
C PRO A 158 -23.97 -8.76 21.15
N LYS A 159 -23.67 -10.00 21.55
CA LYS A 159 -22.89 -10.25 22.77
C LYS A 159 -21.49 -9.65 22.64
N MET A 160 -20.94 -9.13 23.73
CA MET A 160 -19.61 -8.51 23.75
C MET A 160 -18.51 -9.44 23.21
N ASP A 161 -18.57 -10.74 23.49
CA ASP A 161 -17.58 -11.71 22.99
C ASP A 161 -17.65 -11.87 21.46
N ALA A 162 -18.85 -11.76 20.88
CA ALA A 162 -19.02 -11.78 19.42
C ALA A 162 -18.44 -10.52 18.78
N LEU A 163 -18.63 -9.34 19.39
CA LEU A 163 -18.03 -8.08 18.93
C LEU A 163 -16.50 -8.15 18.97
N LYS A 164 -15.92 -8.63 20.08
CA LYS A 164 -14.47 -8.83 20.20
C LYS A 164 -13.92 -9.80 19.17
N LYS A 165 -14.64 -10.89 18.90
CA LYS A 165 -14.25 -11.87 17.87
C LYS A 165 -14.28 -11.26 16.48
N SER A 166 -15.38 -10.60 16.12
CA SER A 166 -15.55 -9.91 14.83
C SER A 166 -14.47 -8.85 14.63
N HIS A 167 -14.18 -8.01 15.63
CA HIS A 167 -13.13 -7.00 15.56
C HIS A 167 -11.75 -7.61 15.30
N ARG A 168 -11.41 -8.75 15.93
CA ARG A 168 -10.14 -9.46 15.68
C ARG A 168 -10.08 -10.05 14.26
N GLU A 169 -11.19 -10.59 13.77
CA GLU A 169 -11.26 -11.13 12.41
C GLU A 169 -11.13 -10.02 11.36
N LEU A 170 -11.79 -8.88 11.56
CA LEU A 170 -11.67 -7.71 10.71
C LEU A 170 -10.24 -7.15 10.72
N ALA A 171 -9.57 -7.12 11.87
CA ALA A 171 -8.17 -6.67 11.96
C ALA A 171 -7.24 -7.58 11.14
N LYS A 172 -7.41 -8.91 11.22
CA LYS A 172 -6.66 -9.86 10.40
C LYS A 172 -6.95 -9.71 8.91
N LYS A 173 -8.21 -9.47 8.53
CA LYS A 173 -8.60 -9.19 7.14
C LYS A 173 -7.92 -7.92 6.64
N LYS A 174 -7.91 -6.85 7.44
CA LYS A 174 -7.21 -5.60 7.11
C LYS A 174 -5.72 -5.84 6.86
N GLU A 175 -5.04 -6.59 7.73
CA GLU A 175 -3.62 -6.91 7.55
C GLU A 175 -3.34 -7.67 6.24
N ALA A 176 -4.16 -8.69 5.93
CA ALA A 176 -4.05 -9.45 4.70
C ALA A 176 -4.32 -8.58 3.45
N LEU A 177 -5.42 -7.83 3.44
CA LEU A 177 -5.76 -6.92 2.35
C LEU A 177 -4.70 -5.84 2.15
N TYR A 178 -4.09 -5.35 3.22
CA TYR A 178 -3.01 -4.36 3.12
C TYR A 178 -1.76 -4.96 2.46
N ALA A 179 -1.42 -6.22 2.75
CA ALA A 179 -0.32 -6.91 2.08
C ALA A 179 -0.59 -7.05 0.57
N ASP A 180 -1.80 -7.44 0.20
CA ASP A 180 -2.22 -7.58 -1.20
C ASP A 180 -2.26 -6.24 -1.92
N TYR A 181 -2.79 -5.19 -1.28
CA TYR A 181 -2.78 -3.82 -1.78
C TYR A 181 -1.35 -3.34 -2.04
N ARG A 182 -0.42 -3.59 -1.11
CA ARG A 182 1.00 -3.22 -1.26
C ARG A 182 1.69 -4.04 -2.35
N ALA A 183 1.28 -5.29 -2.58
CA ALA A 183 1.78 -6.08 -3.70
C ALA A 183 1.26 -5.53 -5.04
N ALA A 184 -0.05 -5.28 -5.16
CA ALA A 184 -0.66 -4.71 -6.36
C ALA A 184 -0.10 -3.33 -6.69
N GLN A 185 0.10 -2.47 -5.69
CA GLN A 185 0.71 -1.15 -5.88
C GLN A 185 2.16 -1.24 -6.37
N ARG A 186 2.93 -2.23 -5.90
CA ARG A 186 4.30 -2.46 -6.40
C ARG A 186 4.29 -2.92 -7.85
N GLN A 187 3.44 -3.88 -8.20
CA GLN A 187 3.28 -4.36 -9.57
C GLN A 187 2.85 -3.24 -10.51
N MET A 188 1.91 -2.39 -10.09
CA MET A 188 1.48 -1.23 -10.87
C MET A 188 2.64 -0.26 -11.13
N ARG A 189 3.44 0.08 -10.11
CA ARG A 189 4.60 0.98 -10.28
C ARG A 189 5.64 0.41 -11.23
N GLU A 190 5.93 -0.88 -11.12
CA GLU A 190 6.86 -1.57 -12.01
C GLU A 190 6.33 -1.58 -13.46
N LEU A 191 5.04 -1.87 -13.66
CA LEU A 191 4.39 -1.82 -14.98
C LEU A 191 4.47 -0.41 -15.61
N VAL A 192 4.23 0.64 -14.82
CA VAL A 192 4.35 2.03 -15.29
C VAL A 192 5.79 2.35 -15.69
N ALA A 193 6.78 1.91 -14.90
CA ALA A 193 8.19 2.10 -15.24
C ALA A 193 8.59 1.33 -16.50
N VAL A 194 8.15 0.07 -16.64
CA VAL A 194 8.36 -0.73 -17.87
C VAL A 194 7.77 -0.01 -19.07
N LYS A 195 6.52 0.47 -18.98
CA LYS A 195 5.89 1.22 -20.06
C LYS A 195 6.66 2.50 -20.42
N GLY A 196 7.02 3.33 -19.44
CA GLY A 196 7.80 4.55 -19.71
C GLY A 196 9.15 4.26 -20.35
N ASN A 197 9.83 3.18 -19.96
CA ASN A 197 11.08 2.76 -20.57
C ASN A 197 10.89 2.28 -22.02
N VAL A 198 9.79 1.57 -22.30
CA VAL A 198 9.44 1.14 -23.66
C VAL A 198 9.05 2.33 -24.53
N GLU A 199 8.27 3.29 -24.02
CA GLU A 199 7.94 4.53 -24.71
C GLU A 199 9.21 5.32 -25.08
N HIS A 200 10.18 5.39 -24.16
CA HIS A 200 11.48 5.99 -24.42
C HIS A 200 12.30 5.20 -25.47
N LEU A 201 12.24 3.87 -25.48
CA LEU A 201 12.89 3.07 -26.53
C LEU A 201 12.27 3.30 -27.92
N LEU A 202 10.95 3.52 -27.96
CA LEU A 202 10.21 3.77 -29.18
C LEU A 202 10.26 5.24 -29.65
N GLY A 203 10.95 6.13 -28.91
CA GLY A 203 10.97 7.57 -29.19
C GLY A 203 9.61 8.26 -29.01
N LEU A 204 8.66 7.61 -28.33
CA LEU A 204 7.31 8.15 -28.09
C LEU A 204 7.29 9.22 -26.99
N THR A 205 8.33 9.30 -26.16
CA THR A 205 8.51 10.34 -25.14
C THR A 205 9.01 11.67 -25.70
N ASP A 206 9.63 11.66 -26.88
CA ASP A 206 10.26 12.84 -27.51
C ASP A 206 9.23 13.85 -28.02
N GLY A 207 7.94 13.48 -28.03
CA GLY A 207 6.81 14.37 -28.34
C GLY A 207 6.56 15.49 -27.30
N ARG A 208 7.26 15.51 -26.16
CA ARG A 208 7.26 16.66 -25.24
C ARG A 208 8.32 17.72 -25.60
N GLU A 209 9.28 17.40 -26.45
CA GLU A 209 10.44 18.27 -26.73
C GLU A 209 10.14 19.34 -27.81
N ASN A 210 9.20 19.09 -28.71
CA ASN A 210 8.92 20.02 -29.82
C ASN A 210 8.10 21.27 -29.48
N LYS A 211 7.79 21.55 -28.20
CA LYS A 211 7.10 22.80 -27.79
C LYS A 211 8.00 23.84 -27.12
N ALA A 212 9.28 23.54 -26.89
CA ALA A 212 10.19 24.44 -26.17
C ALA A 212 11.29 25.07 -27.05
N GLN A 213 11.41 24.70 -28.33
CA GLN A 213 12.44 25.23 -29.24
C GLN A 213 11.96 26.28 -30.25
N GLU A 214 10.72 26.74 -30.18
CA GLU A 214 10.26 27.94 -30.90
C GLU A 214 10.04 29.10 -29.93
N ARG A 215 11.11 29.68 -29.38
CA ARG A 215 11.18 31.08 -28.91
C ARG A 215 12.58 31.63 -28.99
#